data_AF-A0A7C9JNT2-F1
#
_entry.id   AF-A0A7C9JNT2-F1
#
_cell.length_a   1.000
_cell.length_b   1.000
_cell.length_c   1.000
_cell.angle_alpha   90.00
_cell.angle_beta   90.00
_cell.angle_gamma   90.00
#
_symmetry.space_group_name_H-M   'P 1'
#
loop_
_entity.id
_entity.type
_entity.pdbx_description
1 polymer ?
#
loop_
_entity_poly.entity_id
_entity_poly.type
_entity_poly.pdbx_seq_one_letter_code
_entity_poly.pdbx_strand_id
1 'polypeptide(L)'
;MQRYESVRERWEEVCSRCGRCCFERELGDDGEVLVDYASPCRFFDMGTHLCRVYKDRFRKNERCARVTLRVALFDELLPEECAYRRLLREESDGTAAL
;
A
#
# COMPACT_ATOMS: atom_id res chain seq x y z
N MET A 1 12.90 17.52 -14.76
CA MET A 1 12.62 16.18 -14.16
C MET A 1 12.15 16.29 -12.71
N GLN A 2 12.61 17.29 -11.95
CA GLN A 2 12.27 17.55 -10.54
C GLN A 2 10.76 17.61 -10.22
N ARG A 3 9.92 18.16 -11.12
CA ARG A 3 8.46 18.22 -10.93
C ARG A 3 7.79 16.85 -10.80
N TYR A 4 8.31 15.81 -11.45
CA TYR A 4 7.68 14.48 -11.41
C TYR A 4 8.07 13.71 -10.14
N GLU A 5 9.20 14.04 -9.53
CA GLU A 5 9.63 13.44 -8.27
C GLU A 5 8.73 13.88 -7.12
N SER A 6 8.42 15.18 -7.04
CA SER A 6 7.51 15.71 -6.01
C SER A 6 6.09 15.15 -6.11
N VAL A 7 5.60 14.82 -7.31
CA VAL A 7 4.30 14.14 -7.47
C VAL A 7 4.35 12.72 -6.87
N ARG A 8 5.46 12.01 -7.05
CA ARG A 8 5.63 10.67 -6.47
C ARG A 8 5.76 10.72 -4.96
N GLU A 9 6.47 11.71 -4.44
CA GLU A 9 6.59 11.93 -3.00
C GLU A 9 5.23 12.24 -2.35
N ARG A 10 4.45 13.16 -2.94
CA ARG A 10 3.09 13.46 -2.46
C ARG A 10 2.16 12.26 -2.52
N TRP A 11 2.31 11.40 -3.53
CA TRP A 11 1.57 10.14 -3.58
C TRP A 11 1.97 9.20 -2.44
N GLU A 12 3.26 9.12 -2.11
CA GLU A 12 3.76 8.32 -1.00
C GLU A 12 3.30 8.82 0.39
N GLU A 13 2.96 10.12 0.52
CA GLU A 13 2.36 10.69 1.73
C GLU A 13 0.96 10.14 2.05
N VAL A 14 0.24 9.63 1.05
CA VAL A 14 -1.08 8.99 1.24
C VAL A 14 -0.95 7.71 2.07
N CYS A 15 0.19 7.02 2.04
CA CYS A 15 0.34 5.79 2.80
C CYS A 15 0.25 6.03 4.31
N SER A 16 -0.72 5.37 4.96
CA SER A 16 -0.91 5.39 6.42
C SER A 16 0.16 4.61 7.20
N ARG A 17 1.16 4.04 6.52
CA ARG A 17 2.24 3.21 7.11
C ARG A 17 1.74 2.06 7.99
N CYS A 18 0.56 1.52 7.71
CA CYS A 18 -0.08 0.47 8.52
C CYS A 18 0.60 -0.91 8.47
N GLY A 19 1.73 -1.07 7.77
CA GLY A 19 2.48 -2.34 7.74
C GLY A 19 1.86 -3.47 6.91
N ARG A 20 0.58 -3.39 6.56
CA ARG A 20 -0.15 -4.45 5.85
C ARG A 20 0.52 -4.91 4.56
N CYS A 21 1.09 -4.00 3.76
CA CYS A 21 1.80 -4.34 2.52
C CYS A 21 3.10 -5.15 2.74
N CYS A 22 3.54 -5.35 3.99
CA CYS A 22 4.70 -6.18 4.32
C CYS A 22 4.39 -7.67 4.39
N PHE A 23 3.12 -8.07 4.28
CA PHE A 23 2.69 -9.47 4.26
C PHE A 23 2.29 -9.88 2.85
N GLU A 24 2.65 -11.10 2.48
CA GLU A 24 2.28 -11.70 1.20
C GLU A 24 0.76 -11.90 1.16
N ARG A 25 0.19 -11.67 -0.03
CA ARG A 25 -1.24 -11.80 -0.28
C ARG A 25 -1.45 -12.58 -1.56
N GLU A 26 -2.42 -13.46 -1.53
CA GLU A 26 -2.81 -14.28 -2.65
C GLU A 26 -4.33 -14.26 -2.77
N LEU A 27 -4.83 -14.24 -4.01
CA LEU A 27 -6.26 -14.38 -4.26
C LEU A 27 -6.56 -15.88 -4.39
N GLY A 28 -7.42 -16.38 -3.51
CA GLY A 28 -7.91 -17.75 -3.53
C GLY A 28 -8.87 -18.00 -4.70
N ASP A 29 -9.13 -19.27 -4.99
CA ASP A 29 -10.03 -19.69 -6.07
C ASP A 29 -11.49 -19.28 -5.84
N ASP A 30 -11.86 -19.00 -4.58
CA ASP A 30 -13.16 -18.50 -4.14
C ASP A 30 -13.27 -16.97 -4.15
N GLY A 31 -12.18 -16.28 -4.51
CA GLY A 31 -12.09 -14.82 -4.50
C GLY A 31 -11.73 -14.23 -3.13
N GLU A 32 -11.42 -15.05 -2.13
CA GLU A 32 -10.93 -14.55 -0.85
C GLU A 32 -9.45 -14.15 -0.92
N VAL A 33 -9.07 -13.08 -0.23
CA VAL A 33 -7.67 -12.67 -0.12
C VAL A 33 -7.03 -13.36 1.09
N LEU A 34 -6.16 -14.31 0.82
CA LEU A 34 -5.35 -14.99 1.82
C LEU A 34 -4.12 -14.14 2.16
N VAL A 35 -3.81 -14.03 3.45
CA VAL A 35 -2.67 -13.25 3.95
C VAL A 35 -1.77 -14.14 4.81
N ASP A 36 -0.50 -14.29 4.43
CA ASP A 36 0.47 -14.98 5.25
C ASP A 36 1.01 -14.05 6.34
N TYR A 37 0.42 -14.15 7.54
CA TYR A 37 0.87 -13.41 8.73
C TYR A 37 2.09 -14.03 9.42
N ALA A 38 2.43 -15.28 9.12
CA ALA A 38 3.54 -15.99 9.75
C ALA A 38 4.89 -15.58 9.16
N SER A 39 4.92 -15.14 7.89
CA SER A 39 6.13 -14.75 7.18
C SER A 39 6.10 -13.28 6.72
N PRO A 40 6.26 -12.31 7.65
CA PRO A 40 6.39 -10.91 7.25
C PRO A 40 7.67 -10.66 6.44
N CYS A 41 7.64 -9.63 5.61
CA CYS A 41 8.82 -9.08 4.95
C CYS A 41 9.98 -8.89 5.96
N ARG A 42 11.20 -9.24 5.55
CA ARG A 42 12.42 -9.11 6.38
C ARG A 42 12.69 -7.70 6.95
N PHE A 43 12.05 -6.66 6.42
CA PHE A 43 12.17 -5.28 6.89
C PHE A 43 10.98 -4.80 7.74
N PHE A 44 9.99 -5.65 7.96
CA PHE A 44 8.89 -5.37 8.87
C PHE A 44 9.39 -5.41 10.31
N ASP A 45 8.95 -4.45 11.10
CA ASP A 45 9.24 -4.37 12.52
C ASP A 45 8.02 -4.83 13.32
N MET A 46 8.13 -5.99 13.98
CA MET A 46 7.04 -6.58 14.77
C MET A 46 6.66 -5.76 16.01
N GLY A 47 7.56 -4.90 16.53
CA GLY A 47 7.28 -4.09 17.72
C GLY A 47 6.53 -2.81 17.38
N THR A 48 6.78 -2.22 16.21
CA THR A 48 6.18 -0.95 15.78
C THR A 48 5.12 -1.11 14.69
N HIS A 49 5.04 -2.29 14.07
CA HIS A 49 4.25 -2.58 12.87
C HIS A 49 4.62 -1.72 11.65
N LEU A 50 5.87 -1.23 11.59
CA LEU A 50 6.36 -0.36 10.52
C LEU A 50 7.38 -1.05 9.62
N CYS A 51 7.47 -0.59 8.37
CA CYS A 51 8.57 -0.95 7.48
C CYS A 51 9.80 -0.10 7.81
N ARG A 52 10.89 -0.75 8.25
CA ARG A 52 12.15 -0.08 8.63
C ARG A 52 12.83 0.67 7.48
N VAL A 53 12.52 0.31 6.23
CA VAL A 53 13.13 0.86 5.02
C VAL A 53 12.11 1.48 4.08
N TYR A 54 10.96 1.97 4.58
CA TYR A 54 9.83 2.41 3.73
C TYR A 54 10.22 3.33 2.56
N LYS A 55 11.09 4.32 2.81
CA LYS A 55 11.57 5.27 1.78
C LYS A 55 12.41 4.60 0.69
N ASP A 56 13.15 3.55 1.04
CA ASP A 56 14.05 2.81 0.16
C ASP A 56 13.48 1.45 -0.27
N ARG A 57 12.23 1.13 0.07
CA ARG A 57 11.71 -0.24 0.01
C ARG A 57 11.79 -0.86 -1.37
N PHE A 58 11.55 -0.07 -2.43
CA PHE A 58 11.64 -0.52 -3.82
C PHE A 58 13.06 -0.84 -4.28
N ARG A 59 14.07 -0.28 -3.61
CA ARG A 59 15.49 -0.60 -3.85
C ARG A 59 15.95 -1.77 -2.99
N LYS A 60 15.36 -1.95 -1.81
CA LYS A 60 15.78 -2.96 -0.81
C LYS A 60 15.04 -4.29 -0.95
N ASN A 61 13.85 -4.29 -1.54
CA ASN A 61 13.02 -5.47 -1.74
C ASN A 61 12.30 -5.40 -3.10
N GLU A 62 12.59 -6.36 -3.97
CA GLU A 62 11.97 -6.51 -5.29
C GLU A 62 10.49 -6.88 -5.23
N ARG A 63 10.03 -7.50 -4.13
CA ARG A 63 8.61 -7.81 -3.91
C ARG A 63 7.78 -6.58 -3.54
N CYS A 64 8.40 -5.46 -3.16
CA CYS A 64 7.64 -4.25 -2.86
C CYS A 64 7.07 -3.66 -4.15
N ALA A 65 5.75 -3.76 -4.33
CA ALA A 65 5.04 -3.17 -5.45
C ALA A 65 4.69 -1.70 -5.19
N ARG A 66 4.78 -0.87 -6.24
CA ARG A 66 4.27 0.51 -6.21
C ARG A 66 2.76 0.47 -6.34
N VAL A 67 2.06 1.02 -5.35
CA VAL A 67 0.63 1.29 -5.49
C VAL A 67 0.50 2.44 -6.47
N THR A 68 0.00 2.18 -7.67
CA THR A 68 -0.36 3.21 -8.66
C THR A 68 -1.86 3.51 -8.56
N LEU A 69 -2.35 4.54 -9.25
CA LEU A 69 -3.80 4.80 -9.33
C LEU A 69 -4.58 3.57 -9.84
N ARG A 70 -4.06 2.88 -10.86
CA ARG A 70 -4.66 1.64 -11.38
C ARG A 70 -4.72 0.54 -10.31
N VAL A 71 -3.63 0.35 -9.55
CA VAL A 71 -3.58 -0.65 -8.47
C VAL A 71 -4.58 -0.27 -7.36
N ALA A 72 -4.59 0.99 -6.94
CA ALA A 72 -5.51 1.47 -5.91
C ALA A 72 -6.99 1.31 -6.27
N LEU A 73 -7.33 1.42 -7.57
CA LEU A 73 -8.72 1.29 -8.06
C LEU A 73 -9.14 -0.17 -8.26
N PHE A 74 -8.26 -1.02 -8.80
CA PHE A 74 -8.66 -2.29 -9.40
C PHE A 74 -7.99 -3.52 -8.80
N ASP A 75 -6.98 -3.37 -7.95
CA ASP A 75 -6.29 -4.52 -7.36
C ASP A 75 -7.06 -5.03 -6.13
N GLU A 76 -7.57 -6.26 -6.23
CA GLU A 76 -8.33 -6.93 -5.18
C GLU A 76 -7.46 -7.29 -3.96
N LEU A 77 -6.14 -7.45 -4.16
CA LEU A 77 -5.21 -7.75 -3.07
C LEU A 77 -5.03 -6.56 -2.10
N LEU A 78 -5.39 -5.33 -2.51
CA LEU A 78 -5.36 -4.19 -1.61
C LEU A 78 -6.58 -4.23 -0.68
N PRO A 79 -6.39 -4.27 0.65
CA PRO A 79 -7.50 -4.26 1.60
C PRO A 79 -8.31 -2.97 1.47
N GLU A 80 -9.59 -3.02 1.84
CA GLU A 80 -10.49 -1.87 1.72
C GLU A 80 -10.01 -0.67 2.54
N GLU A 81 -9.37 -0.91 3.68
CA GLU A 81 -8.85 0.15 4.56
C GLU A 81 -7.49 0.69 4.10
N CYS A 82 -6.95 0.22 2.96
CA CYS A 82 -5.74 0.79 2.38
C CYS A 82 -5.96 2.27 2.08
N ALA A 83 -5.11 3.15 2.63
CA ALA A 83 -5.28 4.59 2.51
C ALA A 83 -5.35 5.08 1.05
N TYR A 84 -4.61 4.43 0.14
CA TYR A 84 -4.69 4.69 -1.29
C TYR A 84 -6.07 4.38 -1.89
N ARG A 85 -6.68 3.26 -1.46
CA ARG A 85 -8.00 2.83 -1.92
C ARG A 85 -9.09 3.72 -1.32
N ARG A 86 -8.98 4.04 -0.04
CA ARG A 86 -9.87 4.98 0.65
C ARG A 86 -9.89 6.36 0.01
N LEU A 87 -8.72 6.94 -0.27
CA LEU A 87 -8.62 8.25 -0.92
C LEU A 87 -9.44 8.30 -2.22
N LEU A 88 -9.37 7.25 -3.04
CA LEU A 88 -10.08 7.21 -4.31
C LEU A 88 -11.58 6.91 -4.17
N ARG A 89 -11.99 6.23 -3.09
CA ARG A 89 -13.41 6.00 -2.78
C ARG A 89 -14.08 7.25 -2.18
N GLU A 90 -13.40 7.94 -1.27
CA GLU A 90 -13.89 9.17 -0.63
C GLU A 90 -14.11 10.30 -1.67
N GLU A 91 -13.26 10.38 -2.71
CA GLU A 91 -13.45 11.30 -3.85
C GLU A 91 -14.66 10.97 -4.73
N SER A 92 -15.13 9.71 -4.74
CA SER A 92 -16.32 9.29 -5.49
C SER A 92 -17.65 9.49 -4.76
N ASP A 93 -17.63 9.71 -3.44
CA ASP A 93 -18.82 9.87 -2.59
C ASP A 93 -19.17 11.35 -2.27
N GLY A 94 -18.55 12.31 -2.97
CA GLY A 94 -18.99 13.72 -2.94
C GLY A 94 -18.89 14.42 -1.59
N THR A 95 -18.10 13.91 -0.64
CA THR A 95 -17.83 14.58 0.64
C THR A 95 -16.35 14.92 0.74
N ALA A 96 -15.87 15.74 -0.20
CA ALA A 96 -14.64 16.48 0.00
C ALA A 96 -14.87 17.49 1.12
N ALA A 97 -14.45 17.13 2.33
CA ALA A 97 -14.41 18.04 3.47
C ALA A 97 -13.46 19.21 3.14
N LEU A 98 -14.05 20.38 2.86
CA LEU A 98 -13.47 21.70 3.07
C LEU A 98 -13.63 22.09 4.54
#